data_AF-S4RWR6-F1
#
_entry.id   AF-S4RWR6-F1
#
_cell.length_a   1.000
_cell.length_b   1.000
_cell.length_c   1.000
_cell.angle_alpha   90.00
_cell.angle_beta   90.00
_cell.angle_gamma   90.00
#
_symmetry.space_group_name_H-M   'P 1'
#
loop_
_entity.id
_entity.type
_entity.pdbx_description
1 polymer ?
#
loop_
_entity_poly.entity_id
_entity_poly.type
_entity_poly.pdbx_seq_one_letter_code
_entity_poly.pdbx_strand_id
1 'polypeptide(L)'
;LEPKHFVDPAVVNEHHKDYLFFQCIHFINQMKTGPFAEHSNQLWNVSAVVSWSKVNTGLVRMYRAECLEKFPVIQHFKFGSLLSIQPVANVAQKE
;
A
#
# COMPACT_ATOMS: atom_id res chain seq x y z
N LEU A 1 13.96 -10.94 4.61
CA LEU A 1 13.48 -9.93 3.62
C LEU A 1 13.29 -8.58 4.29
N GLU A 2 14.00 -7.55 3.83
CA GLU A 2 13.84 -6.13 4.23
C GLU A 2 13.25 -5.32 3.06
N PRO A 3 12.70 -4.10 3.27
CA PRO A 3 12.09 -3.30 2.19
C PRO A 3 12.98 -3.09 0.97
N LYS A 4 14.29 -2.88 1.15
CA LYS A 4 15.23 -2.71 0.02
C LYS A 4 15.26 -3.87 -0.97
N HIS A 5 14.77 -5.06 -0.58
CA HIS A 5 14.82 -6.25 -1.44
C HIS A 5 13.64 -6.35 -2.41
N PHE A 6 12.54 -5.61 -2.21
CA PHE A 6 11.41 -5.74 -3.13
C PHE A 6 11.70 -5.13 -4.52
N VAL A 7 12.78 -4.37 -4.68
CA VAL A 7 13.22 -3.85 -5.98
C VAL A 7 14.20 -4.79 -6.70
N ASP A 8 14.62 -5.88 -6.07
CA ASP A 8 15.44 -6.93 -6.68
C ASP A 8 14.52 -7.99 -7.35
N PRO A 9 14.53 -8.11 -8.69
CA PRO A 9 13.68 -9.05 -9.40
C PRO A 9 13.91 -10.52 -8.98
N ALA A 10 15.12 -10.91 -8.60
CA ALA A 10 15.41 -12.29 -8.20
C ALA A 10 14.69 -12.63 -6.91
N VAL A 11 14.81 -11.76 -5.90
CA VAL A 11 14.12 -11.91 -4.61
C VAL A 11 12.61 -11.85 -4.78
N VAL A 12 12.11 -10.98 -5.66
CA VAL A 12 10.68 -10.92 -6.00
C VAL A 12 10.19 -12.24 -6.61
N ASN A 13 10.91 -12.79 -7.59
CA ASN A 13 10.54 -14.05 -8.23
C ASN A 13 10.58 -15.24 -7.28
N GLU A 14 11.47 -15.25 -6.30
CA GLU A 14 11.54 -16.31 -5.29
C GLU A 14 10.33 -16.26 -4.32
N HIS A 15 9.91 -15.07 -3.88
CA HIS A 15 9.00 -14.92 -2.74
C HIS A 15 7.60 -14.38 -3.07
N HIS A 16 7.30 -14.01 -4.32
CA HIS A 16 6.00 -13.43 -4.69
C HIS A 16 4.79 -14.29 -4.31
N LYS A 17 4.95 -15.62 -4.31
CA LYS A 17 3.87 -16.57 -3.97
C LYS A 17 3.51 -16.59 -2.49
N ASP A 18 4.41 -16.15 -1.61
CA ASP A 18 4.22 -16.19 -0.15
C ASP A 18 3.75 -14.83 0.41
N TYR A 19 4.09 -13.73 -0.26
CA TYR A 19 3.85 -12.38 0.25
C TYR A 19 3.09 -11.51 -0.76
N LEU A 20 1.90 -11.04 -0.38
CA LEU A 20 1.07 -10.16 -1.21
C LEU A 20 1.82 -8.92 -1.72
N PHE A 21 2.66 -8.31 -0.89
CA PHE A 21 3.46 -7.16 -1.31
C PHE A 21 4.39 -7.52 -2.47
N PHE A 22 5.07 -8.66 -2.39
CA PHE A 22 5.96 -9.14 -3.44
C PHE A 22 5.18 -9.57 -4.68
N GLN A 23 3.97 -10.14 -4.53
CA GLN A 23 3.06 -10.41 -5.64
C GLN A 23 2.70 -9.14 -6.43
N CYS A 24 2.40 -8.03 -5.74
CA CYS A 24 2.11 -6.76 -6.39
C CYS A 24 3.34 -6.20 -7.14
N ILE A 25 4.54 -6.30 -6.56
CA ILE A 25 5.77 -5.87 -7.24
C ILE A 25 6.08 -6.76 -8.45
N HIS A 26 5.88 -8.07 -8.32
CA HIS A 26 6.02 -9.00 -9.44
C HIS A 26 5.10 -8.59 -10.60
N PHE A 27 3.83 -8.30 -10.33
CA PHE A 27 2.90 -7.80 -11.36
C PHE A 27 3.38 -6.50 -12.01
N ILE A 28 3.89 -5.54 -11.23
CA ILE A 28 4.45 -4.29 -11.77
C ILE A 28 5.61 -4.58 -12.74
N ASN A 29 6.53 -5.47 -12.37
CA ASN A 29 7.69 -5.83 -13.21
C ASN A 29 7.28 -6.57 -14.49
N GLN A 30 6.11 -7.23 -14.53
CA GLN A 30 5.57 -7.83 -15.75
C GLN A 30 4.89 -6.79 -16.66
N MET A 31 4.30 -5.73 -16.09
CA MET A 31 3.51 -4.74 -16.83
C MET A 31 4.33 -3.54 -17.32
N LYS A 32 5.45 -3.24 -16.67
CA LYS A 32 6.28 -2.07 -16.95
C LYS A 32 7.70 -2.50 -17.29
N THR A 33 8.26 -1.87 -18.33
CA THR A 33 9.62 -2.11 -18.79
C THR A 33 10.53 -0.96 -18.38
N GLY A 34 11.81 -1.23 -18.18
CA GLY A 34 12.84 -0.25 -17.83
C GLY A 34 13.17 -0.22 -16.33
N PRO A 35 14.00 0.73 -15.89
CA PRO A 35 14.41 0.83 -14.49
C PRO A 35 13.24 1.08 -13.55
N PHE A 36 13.17 0.32 -12.44
CA PHE A 36 12.08 0.43 -11.46
C PHE A 36 11.92 1.85 -10.89
N ALA A 37 13.05 2.54 -10.69
CA ALA A 37 13.08 3.92 -10.20
C ALA A 37 12.39 4.94 -11.12
N GLU A 38 12.34 4.66 -12.42
CA GLU A 38 11.74 5.55 -13.42
C GLU A 38 10.22 5.35 -13.49
N HIS A 39 9.76 4.11 -13.53
CA HIS A 39 8.35 3.81 -13.77
C HIS A 39 7.52 3.61 -12.49
N SER A 40 8.19 3.47 -11.33
CA SER A 40 7.58 3.21 -10.02
C SER A 40 8.29 3.98 -8.89
N ASN A 41 8.61 5.26 -9.15
CA ASN A 41 9.46 6.10 -8.28
C ASN A 41 9.02 6.16 -6.80
N GLN A 42 7.71 6.26 -6.51
CA GLN A 42 7.24 6.30 -5.12
C GLN A 42 7.58 5.00 -4.37
N LEU A 43 7.38 3.85 -5.01
CA LEU A 43 7.75 2.55 -4.44
C LEU A 43 9.27 2.41 -4.35
N TRP A 44 10.02 2.91 -5.33
CA TRP A 44 11.48 2.97 -5.25
C TRP A 44 11.94 3.72 -3.98
N ASN A 45 11.37 4.87 -3.67
CA ASN A 45 11.70 5.62 -2.46
C ASN A 45 11.30 4.86 -1.18
N VAL A 46 10.17 4.14 -1.19
CA VAL A 46 9.75 3.29 -0.07
C VAL A 46 10.74 2.14 0.20
N SER A 47 11.46 1.66 -0.82
CA SER A 47 12.46 0.60 -0.64
C SER A 47 13.63 1.01 0.28
N ALA A 48 13.91 2.31 0.39
CA ALA A 48 14.94 2.86 1.28
C ALA A 48 14.50 2.94 2.75
N VAL A 49 13.23 2.66 3.07
CA VAL A 49 12.74 2.66 4.46
C VAL A 49 13.32 1.46 5.22
N VAL A 50 13.82 1.71 6.42
CA VAL A 50 14.64 0.75 7.19
C VAL A 50 13.91 -0.53 7.64
N SER A 51 12.58 -0.53 7.75
CA SER A 51 11.83 -1.70 8.22
C SER A 51 10.41 -1.77 7.68
N TRP A 52 9.88 -2.99 7.54
CA TRP A 52 8.50 -3.22 7.10
C TRP A 52 7.45 -2.60 8.03
N SER A 53 7.73 -2.55 9.33
CA SER A 53 6.86 -1.87 10.29
C SER A 53 6.71 -0.38 9.95
N LYS A 54 7.81 0.31 9.65
CA LYS A 54 7.76 1.72 9.21
C LYS A 54 7.12 1.89 7.84
N VAL A 55 7.38 0.98 6.89
CA VAL A 55 6.69 0.96 5.58
C VAL A 55 5.18 0.86 5.79
N ASN A 56 4.70 -0.08 6.60
CA ASN A 56 3.28 -0.24 6.90
C ASN A 56 2.67 1.01 7.51
N THR A 57 3.29 1.58 8.55
CA THR A 57 2.80 2.84 9.15
C THR A 57 2.76 3.99 8.13
N GLY A 58 3.77 4.12 7.28
CA GLY A 58 3.80 5.13 6.22
C GLY A 58 2.70 4.93 5.18
N LEU A 59 2.53 3.69 4.69
CA LEU A 59 1.52 3.36 3.69
C LEU A 59 0.09 3.49 4.22
N VAL A 60 -0.18 3.18 5.49
CA VAL A 60 -1.49 3.43 6.11
C VAL A 60 -1.82 4.92 6.16
N ARG A 61 -0.84 5.77 6.54
CA ARG A 61 -1.00 7.24 6.52
C ARG A 61 -1.21 7.75 5.10
N MET A 62 -0.44 7.24 4.14
CA MET A 62 -0.57 7.61 2.73
C MET A 62 -1.91 7.16 2.16
N TYR A 63 -2.41 5.97 2.50
CA TYR A 63 -3.72 5.48 2.07
C TYR A 63 -4.85 6.38 2.58
N ARG A 64 -4.75 6.83 3.83
CA ARG A 64 -5.70 7.79 4.38
C ARG A 64 -5.70 9.09 3.57
N ALA A 65 -4.54 9.71 3.37
CA ALA A 65 -4.42 11.00 2.68
C ALA A 65 -4.74 10.93 1.17
N GLU A 66 -4.22 9.91 0.47
CA GLU A 66 -4.25 9.82 -0.99
C GLU A 66 -5.43 8.99 -1.53
N CYS A 67 -6.16 8.29 -0.67
CA CYS A 67 -7.35 7.51 -1.07
C CYS A 67 -8.59 7.96 -0.30
N LEU A 68 -8.61 7.77 1.03
CA LEU A 68 -9.83 7.98 1.83
C LEU A 68 -10.22 9.46 1.94
N GLU A 69 -9.24 10.36 2.08
CA GLU A 69 -9.44 11.80 2.23
C GLU A 69 -9.34 12.55 0.89
N LYS A 70 -9.14 11.82 -0.22
CA LYS A 70 -9.01 12.39 -1.56
C LYS A 70 -10.34 12.31 -2.30
N PHE A 71 -11.06 13.43 -2.37
CA PHE A 71 -12.41 13.48 -2.95
C PHE A 71 -12.52 12.80 -4.33
N PRO A 72 -11.64 13.07 -5.33
CA PRO A 72 -11.72 12.40 -6.63
C PRO A 72 -11.66 10.87 -6.56
N VAL A 73 -11.03 10.31 -5.53
CA VAL A 73 -10.89 8.86 -5.32
C VAL A 73 -12.09 8.31 -4.56
N ILE A 74 -12.50 8.94 -3.46
CA ILE A 74 -13.52 8.41 -2.55
C ILE A 74 -14.97 8.75 -2.96
N GLN A 75 -15.19 9.71 -3.87
CA GLN A 75 -16.52 10.21 -4.25
C GLN A 75 -17.54 9.14 -4.68
N HIS A 76 -17.08 7.96 -5.11
CA HIS A 76 -17.93 6.86 -5.54
C HIS A 76 -18.19 5.81 -4.45
N PHE A 77 -17.67 6.00 -3.23
CA PHE A 77 -17.94 5.12 -2.10
C PHE A 77 -19.43 5.20 -1.72
N LYS A 78 -20.09 4.04 -1.65
CA LYS A 78 -21.52 3.95 -1.35
C LYS A 78 -21.74 3.73 0.14
N PHE A 79 -22.72 4.44 0.67
CA PHE A 79 -23.16 4.28 2.05
C PHE A 79 -24.53 3.58 2.08
N GLY A 80 -24.70 2.68 3.04
CA GLY A 80 -25.90 1.88 3.24
C GLY A 80 -26.09 1.54 4.71
N SER A 81 -26.87 0.50 5.01
CA SER A 81 -27.10 0.10 6.41
C SER A 81 -25.85 -0.51 7.08
N LEU A 82 -25.04 -1.27 6.33
CA LEU A 82 -23.81 -1.89 6.85
C LEU A 82 -22.65 -0.90 7.00
N LEU A 83 -22.54 0.03 6.06
CA LEU A 83 -21.52 1.09 6.03
C LEU A 83 -22.23 2.43 6.00
N SER A 84 -22.64 2.88 7.20
CA SER A 84 -23.46 4.07 7.36
C SER A 84 -22.64 5.35 7.24
N ILE A 85 -23.26 6.39 6.67
CA ILE A 85 -22.72 7.76 6.66
C ILE A 85 -22.99 8.50 7.97
N GLN A 86 -23.82 7.92 8.85
CA GLN A 86 -24.12 8.52 10.14
C GLN A 86 -22.84 8.64 10.98
N PRO A 87 -22.73 9.66 11.84
CA PRO A 87 -21.58 9.80 12.74
C PRO A 87 -21.34 8.52 13.52
N VAL A 88 -20.06 8.14 13.65
CA VAL A 88 -19.66 6.97 14.42
C VAL A 88 -20.19 7.14 15.85
N ALA A 89 -20.98 6.17 16.31
CA ALA A 89 -21.41 6.15 17.71
C ALA A 89 -20.15 6.10 18.59
N ASN A 90 -20.07 6.96 19.60
CA ASN A 90 -19.00 6.89 20.59
C ASN A 90 -19.10 5.53 21.31
N VAL A 91 -18.36 4.55 20.83
CA VAL A 91 -18.09 3.34 21.60
C VAL A 91 -17.19 3.83 22.72
N ALA A 92 -17.76 4.04 23.91
CA ALA A 92 -16.98 4.29 25.10
C ALA A 92 -15.88 3.22 25.15
N GLN A 93 -14.63 3.66 25.02
CA GLN A 93 -13.47 2.79 25.17
C GLN A 93 -13.55 2.24 26.60
N LYS A 94 -13.99 0.99 26.74
CA LYS A 94 -13.76 0.25 27.98
C LYS A 94 -12.28 -0.07 27.99
N GLU A 95 -11.58 0.53 28.96
CA GLU A 95 -10.23 0.20 29.39
C GLU A 95 -10.04 -1.31 29.59
#